data_AF-A0AAD0T653-F1
#
_entry.id   AF-A0AAD0T653-F1
#
_cell.length_a   1.000
_cell.length_b   1.000
_cell.length_c   1.000
_cell.angle_alpha   90.00
_cell.angle_beta   90.00
_cell.angle_gamma   90.00
#
_symmetry.space_group_name_H-M   'P 1'
#
loop_
_entity.id
_entity.type
_entity.pdbx_description
1 polymer ?
#
loop_
_entity_poly.entity_id
_entity_poly.type
_entity_poly.pdbx_seq_one_letter_code
_entity_poly.pdbx_strand_id
1 'polypeptide(L)'
;MKKLILLMLVTSSIFANTLSEKQESEVLTAIDNICGDTWCEGDFNFSFNLFVCDENTNSCVLQADLIVYDYNGEVETEKRFPQSCIVKGYTNFNQMVEESRWGYDLQWPFYEAVTDCVTEMEEAVYQVWE
;
A
#
# COMPACT_ATOMS: atom_id res chain seq x y z
N MET A 1 -41.27 -16.13 44.08
CA MET A 1 -40.87 -15.04 43.18
C MET A 1 -39.51 -15.38 42.57
N LYS A 2 -39.48 -15.99 41.37
CA LYS A 2 -38.24 -16.36 40.67
C LYS A 2 -37.73 -15.11 39.94
N LYS A 3 -36.58 -14.57 40.39
CA LYS A 3 -35.87 -13.51 39.66
C LYS A 3 -35.11 -14.14 38.50
N LEU A 4 -35.54 -13.89 37.26
CA LEU A 4 -34.71 -14.14 36.09
C LEU A 4 -33.64 -13.04 36.05
N ILE A 5 -32.37 -13.44 36.23
CA ILE A 5 -31.23 -12.57 35.97
C ILE A 5 -30.97 -12.68 34.46
N LEU A 6 -31.26 -11.59 33.75
CA LEU A 6 -30.96 -11.45 32.33
C LEU A 6 -29.45 -11.23 32.19
N LEU A 7 -28.74 -12.28 31.77
CA LEU A 7 -27.31 -12.21 31.47
C LEU A 7 -27.15 -11.44 30.15
N MET A 8 -26.77 -10.15 30.23
CA MET A 8 -26.35 -9.39 29.04
C MET A 8 -25.02 -9.98 28.56
N LEU A 9 -25.08 -10.75 27.47
CA LEU A 9 -23.91 -11.07 26.68
C LEU A 9 -23.39 -9.76 26.09
N VAL A 10 -22.30 -9.24 26.64
CA VAL A 10 -21.49 -8.23 25.97
C VAL A 10 -20.84 -8.93 24.79
N THR A 11 -21.47 -8.86 23.63
CA THR A 11 -20.84 -9.19 22.37
C THR A 11 -19.77 -8.14 22.14
N SER A 12 -18.53 -8.46 22.49
CA SER A 12 -17.38 -7.74 21.94
C SER A 12 -17.41 -7.98 20.44
N SER A 13 -18.04 -7.07 19.70
CA SER A 13 -17.85 -6.97 18.26
C SER A 13 -16.37 -6.65 18.08
N ILE A 14 -15.58 -7.70 17.87
CA ILE A 14 -14.28 -7.59 17.23
C ILE A 14 -14.64 -6.92 15.91
N PHE A 15 -14.26 -5.66 15.76
CA PHE A 15 -14.48 -4.93 14.51
C PHE A 15 -13.99 -5.82 13.37
N ALA A 16 -14.78 -5.87 12.31
CA ALA A 16 -14.37 -6.46 11.05
C ALA A 16 -12.95 -5.91 10.75
N ASN A 17 -12.00 -6.83 10.56
CA ASN A 17 -10.58 -6.50 10.66
C ASN A 17 -10.17 -5.66 9.44
N THR A 18 -10.28 -4.35 9.58
CA THR A 18 -9.36 -3.42 8.92
C THR A 18 -7.95 -3.77 9.36
N LEU A 19 -6.96 -3.57 8.49
CA LEU A 19 -5.57 -3.63 8.90
C LEU A 19 -5.35 -2.67 10.08
N SER A 20 -4.64 -3.13 11.10
CA SER A 20 -4.14 -2.18 12.11
C SER A 20 -3.11 -1.25 11.47
N GLU A 21 -2.92 -0.04 12.03
CA GLU A 21 -1.89 0.91 11.57
C GLU A 21 -0.50 0.25 11.47
N LYS A 22 -0.20 -0.71 12.37
CA LYS A 22 1.03 -1.51 12.32
C LYS A 22 1.10 -2.38 11.07
N GLN A 23 0.01 -3.08 10.74
CA GLN A 23 -0.06 -3.93 9.56
C GLN A 23 -0.01 -3.10 8.27
N GLU A 24 -0.68 -1.94 8.22
CA GLU A 24 -0.57 -1.00 7.10
C GLU A 24 0.88 -0.56 6.89
N SER A 25 1.56 -0.18 7.97
CA SER A 25 2.99 0.17 7.93
C SER A 25 3.88 -0.99 7.50
N GLU A 26 3.57 -2.23 7.91
CA GLU A 26 4.32 -3.43 7.52
C GLU A 26 4.14 -3.75 6.02
N VAL A 27 2.91 -3.63 5.50
CA VAL A 27 2.63 -3.80 4.06
C VAL A 27 3.31 -2.70 3.25
N LEU A 28 3.22 -1.44 3.68
CA LEU A 28 3.88 -0.31 3.01
C LEU A 28 5.40 -0.50 2.96
N THR A 29 6.01 -1.00 4.05
CA THR A 29 7.44 -1.33 4.09
C THR A 29 7.79 -2.45 3.11
N ALA A 30 6.94 -3.49 3.03
CA ALA A 30 7.16 -4.58 2.09
C ALA A 30 7.02 -4.11 0.63
N ILE A 31 6.09 -3.20 0.33
CA ILE A 31 5.96 -2.52 -0.97
C ILE A 31 7.23 -1.72 -1.28
N ASP A 32 7.71 -0.88 -0.34
CA ASP A 32 8.89 -0.05 -0.52
C ASP A 32 10.15 -0.88 -0.81
N ASN A 33 10.31 -2.03 -0.13
CA ASN A 33 11.41 -2.95 -0.35
C ASN A 33 11.46 -3.54 -1.77
N ILE A 34 10.30 -3.68 -2.44
CA ILE A 34 10.24 -4.16 -3.84
C ILE A 34 10.77 -3.10 -4.81
N CYS A 35 10.70 -1.81 -4.47
CA CYS A 35 11.06 -0.77 -5.43
C CYS A 35 12.50 -0.90 -5.91
N GLY A 36 13.44 -1.15 -5.00
CA GLY A 36 14.85 -1.32 -5.34
C GLY A 36 15.17 -2.57 -6.17
N ASP A 37 14.22 -3.51 -6.29
CA ASP A 37 14.40 -4.75 -7.04
C ASP A 37 13.75 -4.69 -8.44
N THR A 38 12.63 -3.96 -8.59
CA THR A 38 11.87 -3.95 -9.85
C THR A 38 11.36 -2.57 -10.28
N TRP A 39 10.56 -1.89 -9.46
CA TRP A 39 9.82 -0.70 -9.91
C TRP A 39 10.69 0.55 -10.05
N CYS A 40 11.68 0.76 -9.17
CA CYS A 40 12.57 1.93 -9.21
C CYS A 40 13.70 1.80 -10.26
N GLU A 41 13.74 0.72 -11.05
CA GLU A 41 14.70 0.54 -12.14
C GLU A 41 14.26 1.25 -13.45
N GLY A 42 13.03 1.80 -13.47
CA GLY A 42 12.47 2.55 -14.59
C GLY A 42 12.86 4.04 -14.61
N ASP A 43 12.03 4.86 -15.27
CA ASP A 43 12.26 6.31 -15.40
C ASP A 43 12.01 7.08 -14.09
N PHE A 44 11.33 6.45 -13.12
CA PHE A 44 10.95 7.05 -11.85
C PHE A 44 11.52 6.28 -10.67
N ASN A 45 11.98 7.02 -9.66
CA ASN A 45 12.06 6.49 -8.30
C ASN A 45 10.71 6.69 -7.61
N PHE A 46 10.39 5.86 -6.63
CA PHE A 46 9.15 5.97 -5.87
C PHE A 46 9.43 6.25 -4.40
N SER A 47 8.63 7.13 -3.81
CA SER A 47 8.50 7.29 -2.36
C SER A 47 7.09 6.89 -1.97
N PHE A 48 6.90 5.68 -1.48
CA PHE A 48 5.58 5.20 -1.04
C PHE A 48 5.22 5.83 0.31
N ASN A 49 4.14 6.60 0.32
CA ASN A 49 3.84 7.54 1.41
C ASN A 49 2.68 7.07 2.31
N LEU A 50 1.71 6.32 1.75
CA LEU A 50 0.52 5.90 2.47
C LEU A 50 -0.05 4.62 1.86
N PHE A 51 -0.42 3.67 2.73
CA PHE A 51 -1.24 2.52 2.37
C PHE A 51 -2.34 2.36 3.42
N VAL A 52 -3.60 2.52 3.03
CA VAL A 52 -4.75 2.45 3.95
C VAL A 52 -5.87 1.66 3.32
N CYS A 53 -6.49 0.75 4.08
CA CYS A 53 -7.54 -0.13 3.59
C CYS A 53 -8.93 0.23 4.12
N ASP A 54 -9.94 0.09 3.26
CA ASP A 54 -11.36 0.19 3.62
C ASP A 54 -12.06 -1.15 3.34
N GLU A 55 -12.53 -1.78 4.39
CA GLU A 55 -13.26 -3.06 4.32
C GLU A 55 -14.60 -2.94 3.61
N ASN A 56 -15.26 -1.77 3.70
CA ASN A 56 -16.58 -1.59 3.09
C ASN A 56 -16.50 -1.60 1.55
N THR A 57 -15.41 -1.06 1.00
CA THR A 57 -15.15 -1.08 -0.45
C THR A 57 -14.28 -2.26 -0.89
N ASN A 58 -13.78 -3.04 0.07
CA ASN A 58 -12.81 -4.12 -0.12
C ASN A 58 -11.61 -3.68 -0.97
N SER A 59 -10.98 -2.57 -0.57
CA SER A 59 -9.87 -1.98 -1.32
C SER A 59 -8.91 -1.20 -0.43
N CYS A 60 -7.69 -0.97 -0.91
CA CYS A 60 -6.72 -0.09 -0.27
C CYS A 60 -6.31 1.04 -1.21
N VAL A 61 -6.09 2.22 -0.64
CA VAL A 61 -5.48 3.36 -1.34
C VAL A 61 -3.98 3.27 -1.12
N LEU A 62 -3.22 3.29 -2.22
CA LEU A 62 -1.77 3.46 -2.19
C LEU A 62 -1.43 4.85 -2.73
N GLN A 63 -0.60 5.60 -2.00
CA GLN A 63 -0.08 6.89 -2.44
C GLN A 63 1.45 6.84 -2.53
N ALA A 64 1.98 7.43 -3.57
CA ALA A 64 3.42 7.57 -3.76
C ALA A 64 3.77 8.89 -4.45
N ASP A 65 4.98 9.38 -4.24
CA ASP A 65 5.59 10.37 -5.13
C ASP A 65 6.46 9.65 -6.15
N LEU A 66 6.23 9.93 -7.43
CA LEU A 66 7.15 9.54 -8.50
C LEU A 66 8.21 10.63 -8.64
N ILE A 67 9.47 10.25 -8.60
CA ILE A 67 10.60 11.17 -8.48
C ILE A 67 11.49 11.02 -9.71
N VAL A 68 11.70 12.15 -10.40
CA VAL A 68 12.65 12.26 -11.52
C VAL A 68 13.82 13.12 -11.09
N TYR A 69 15.03 12.64 -11.35
CA TYR A 69 16.27 13.38 -11.18
C TYR A 69 16.77 13.86 -12.55
N ASP A 70 16.95 15.16 -12.71
CA ASP A 70 17.51 15.77 -13.92
C ASP A 70 18.87 16.40 -13.59
N TYR A 71 19.89 16.01 -14.33
CA TYR A 71 21.25 16.50 -14.19
C TYR A 71 21.68 17.28 -15.43
N ASN A 72 21.86 18.58 -15.29
CA ASN A 72 22.24 19.46 -16.39
C ASN A 72 23.77 19.67 -16.54
N GLY A 73 24.59 18.92 -15.80
CA GLY A 73 26.05 19.09 -15.78
C GLY A 73 26.60 19.88 -14.59
N GLU A 74 25.75 20.58 -13.83
CA GLU A 74 26.17 21.41 -12.68
C GLU A 74 25.30 21.18 -11.43
N VAL A 75 23.98 20.99 -11.62
CA VAL A 75 23.02 20.82 -10.53
C VAL A 75 22.13 19.63 -10.84
N GLU A 76 21.94 18.78 -9.83
CA GLU A 76 20.88 17.79 -9.82
C GLU A 76 19.60 18.45 -9.32
N THR A 77 18.53 18.36 -10.11
CA THR A 77 17.20 18.85 -9.72
C THR A 77 16.25 17.68 -9.57
N GLU A 78 15.44 17.73 -8.51
CA GLU A 78 14.45 16.72 -8.19
C GLU A 78 13.05 17.25 -8.52
N LYS A 79 12.28 16.49 -9.29
CA LYS A 79 10.85 16.73 -9.52
C LYS A 79 10.05 15.60 -8.91
N ARG A 80 9.02 15.94 -8.15
CA ARG A 80 8.08 14.98 -7.53
C ARG A 80 6.70 15.11 -8.14
N PHE A 81 6.09 13.99 -8.44
CA PHE A 81 4.74 13.88 -8.96
C PHE A 81 3.91 13.02 -7.99
N PRO A 82 3.12 13.63 -7.09
CA PRO A 82 2.26 12.89 -6.17
C PRO A 82 1.17 12.16 -6.94
N GLN A 83 1.03 10.86 -6.70
CA GLN A 83 0.04 9.99 -7.33
C GLN A 83 -0.66 9.11 -6.29
N SER A 84 -1.82 8.57 -6.69
CA SER A 84 -2.58 7.61 -5.90
C SER A 84 -3.36 6.67 -6.78
N CYS A 85 -3.50 5.42 -6.36
CA CYS A 85 -4.30 4.40 -7.04
C CYS A 85 -5.22 3.68 -6.03
N ILE A 86 -6.08 2.77 -6.51
CA ILE A 86 -6.88 1.88 -5.66
C ILE A 86 -6.54 0.42 -5.96
N VAL A 87 -5.98 -0.27 -4.98
CA VAL A 87 -5.75 -1.73 -5.03
C VAL A 87 -7.00 -2.44 -4.53
N LYS A 88 -7.71 -3.15 -5.41
CA LYS A 88 -9.01 -3.79 -5.10
C LYS A 88 -8.83 -5.26 -4.69
N GLY A 89 -9.71 -5.75 -3.82
CA GLY A 89 -9.78 -7.16 -3.46
C GLY A 89 -8.95 -7.57 -2.23
N TYR A 90 -8.22 -6.63 -1.64
CA TYR A 90 -7.32 -6.86 -0.52
C TYR A 90 -7.71 -6.01 0.67
N THR A 91 -7.97 -6.65 1.80
CA THR A 91 -8.25 -5.99 3.08
C THR A 91 -7.72 -6.78 4.28
N ASN A 92 -7.18 -7.97 4.03
CA ASN A 92 -6.58 -8.83 5.04
C ASN A 92 -5.07 -8.92 4.84
N PHE A 93 -4.32 -8.77 5.93
CA PHE A 93 -2.86 -8.77 5.93
C PHE A 93 -2.25 -10.01 5.26
N ASN A 94 -2.83 -11.18 5.53
CA ASN A 94 -2.34 -12.47 5.01
C ASN A 94 -2.66 -12.68 3.52
N GLN A 95 -3.42 -11.79 2.88
CA GLN A 95 -3.57 -11.78 1.42
C GLN A 95 -2.46 -10.99 0.74
N MET A 96 -1.78 -10.12 1.49
CA MET A 96 -0.84 -9.12 0.96
C MET A 96 0.60 -9.58 1.13
N VAL A 97 0.92 -10.17 2.28
CA VAL A 97 2.30 -10.50 2.65
C VAL A 97 2.43 -11.89 3.26
N GLU A 98 3.67 -12.40 3.24
CA GLU A 98 4.09 -13.59 3.96
C GLU A 98 5.36 -13.30 4.79
N GLU A 99 5.52 -14.01 5.92
CA GLU A 99 6.71 -13.85 6.77
C GLU A 99 7.97 -14.29 6.03
N SER A 100 9.01 -13.47 6.11
CA SER A 100 10.33 -13.75 5.55
C SER A 100 11.42 -13.60 6.61
N ARG A 101 12.67 -13.91 6.25
CA ARG A 101 13.80 -13.81 7.18
C ARG A 101 14.03 -12.39 7.68
N TRP A 102 13.65 -11.38 6.90
CA TRP A 102 13.95 -9.97 7.14
C TRP A 102 12.72 -9.11 7.43
N GLY A 103 11.54 -9.74 7.56
CA GLY A 103 10.28 -9.06 7.79
C GLY A 103 9.17 -9.76 7.02
N TYR A 104 8.64 -9.07 6.03
CA TYR A 104 7.54 -9.54 5.20
C TYR A 104 7.87 -9.35 3.72
N ASP A 105 7.55 -10.37 2.92
CA ASP A 105 7.63 -10.30 1.47
C ASP A 105 6.20 -10.20 0.90
N LEU A 106 6.03 -9.53 -0.24
CA LEU A 106 4.72 -9.47 -0.89
C LEU A 106 4.35 -10.86 -1.42
N GLN A 107 3.11 -11.28 -1.18
CA GLN A 107 2.58 -12.43 -1.88
C GLN A 107 2.37 -12.10 -3.36
N TRP A 108 2.63 -13.08 -4.23
CA TRP A 108 2.61 -12.87 -5.68
C TRP A 108 1.33 -12.19 -6.22
N PRO A 109 0.09 -12.61 -5.83
CA PRO A 109 -1.10 -11.94 -6.34
C PRO A 109 -1.20 -10.46 -5.94
N PHE A 110 -0.75 -10.14 -4.72
CA PHE A 110 -0.74 -8.76 -4.25
C PHE A 110 0.37 -7.94 -4.92
N TYR A 111 1.56 -8.52 -5.12
CA TYR A 111 2.63 -7.91 -5.91
C TYR A 111 2.14 -7.53 -7.33
N GLU A 112 1.41 -8.42 -8.01
CA GLU A 112 0.84 -8.12 -9.33
C GLU A 112 -0.18 -6.96 -9.25
N ALA A 113 -1.05 -6.96 -8.24
CA ALA A 113 -2.03 -5.89 -8.06
C ALA A 113 -1.40 -4.53 -7.72
N VAL A 114 -0.29 -4.51 -6.97
CA VAL A 114 0.48 -3.29 -6.71
C VAL A 114 1.24 -2.87 -7.97
N THR A 115 1.75 -3.83 -8.76
CA THR A 115 2.41 -3.53 -10.04
C THR A 115 1.47 -2.84 -11.01
N ASP A 116 0.24 -3.34 -11.16
CA ASP A 116 -0.80 -2.66 -11.98
C ASP A 116 -1.03 -1.22 -11.51
N CYS A 117 -1.11 -1.03 -10.19
CA CYS A 117 -1.27 0.30 -9.58
C CYS A 117 -0.06 1.22 -9.85
N VAL A 118 1.18 0.71 -9.72
CA VAL A 118 2.39 1.46 -10.02
C VAL A 118 2.39 1.89 -11.49
N THR A 119 2.06 0.99 -12.41
CA THR A 119 1.94 1.30 -13.84
C THR A 119 0.88 2.39 -14.10
N GLU A 120 -0.28 2.35 -13.44
CA GLU A 120 -1.28 3.43 -13.54
C GLU A 120 -0.71 4.79 -13.10
N MET A 121 0.09 4.82 -12.03
CA MET A 121 0.73 6.06 -11.56
C MET A 121 1.78 6.56 -12.57
N GLU A 122 2.60 5.68 -13.12
CA GLU A 122 3.59 6.02 -14.14
C GLU A 122 2.93 6.59 -15.40
N GLU A 123 1.89 5.91 -15.92
CA GLU A 123 1.12 6.38 -17.08
C GLU A 123 0.53 7.77 -16.85
N ALA A 124 0.03 8.05 -15.64
CA ALA A 124 -0.46 9.37 -15.28
C ALA A 124 0.64 10.44 -15.28
N VAL A 125 1.86 10.09 -14.85
CA VAL A 125 3.00 11.01 -14.84
C VAL A 125 3.57 11.23 -16.23
N TYR A 126 3.68 10.20 -17.08
CA TYR A 126 4.13 10.36 -18.47
C TYR A 126 3.27 11.36 -19.24
N GLN A 127 1.96 11.44 -18.97
CA GLN A 127 1.05 12.39 -19.63
C GLN A 127 1.31 13.86 -19.28
N VAL A 128 2.03 14.15 -18.21
CA VAL A 128 2.29 15.52 -17.72
C VAL A 128 3.78 15.87 -17.67
N TRP A 129 4.65 14.87 -17.73
CA TRP A 129 6.09 15.05 -17.71
C TRP A 129 6.67 15.35 -19.11
N GLU A 130 6.12 14.74 -20.16
CA GLU A 130 6.45 15.01 -21.57
C GLU A 130 5.89 16.36 -22.07
#